data_AF-A0A2N3Y7B2-F1
#
_entry.id   AF-A0A2N3Y7B2-F1
#
_cell.length_a   1.000
_cell.length_b   1.000
_cell.length_c   1.000
_cell.angle_alpha   90.00
_cell.angle_beta   90.00
_cell.angle_gamma   90.00
#
_symmetry.space_group_name_H-M   'P 1'
#
loop_
_entity.id
_entity.type
_entity.pdbx_description
1 polymer ?
#
loop_
_entity_poly.entity_id
_entity_poly.type
_entity_poly.pdbx_seq_one_letter_code
_entity_poly.pdbx_strand_id
1 'polypeptide(L)'
;MSHTIIVETCRSTWDFYEYQRIARIADRTVRLRIHRHLDTSQSYAIAEMLTDNVTWTHLTDDAQENWLTDTRHPRTSRISPTNELGDAADRLVHRAEAILSHPPGVNLSITELVATLHALFATTYGYTGETTIEPDDIAWAQSHGHPFLIIPQTNGSITLTTAHEKQCAFITSFGRDECSDCPTPLLNNGDTGGSHVP
;
A
#
# COMPACT_ATOMS: atom_id res chain seq x y z
N MET A 1 0.71 -11.98 9.72
CA MET A 1 1.04 -13.04 8.73
C MET A 1 2.53 -13.27 8.78
N SER A 2 3.02 -14.44 8.37
CA SER A 2 4.46 -14.68 8.21
C SER A 2 4.79 -14.63 6.72
N HIS A 3 5.68 -13.73 6.32
CA HIS A 3 6.29 -13.78 4.99
C HIS A 3 7.51 -14.72 5.00
N THR A 4 7.93 -15.13 3.81
CA THR A 4 9.18 -15.85 3.60
C THR A 4 10.00 -15.14 2.55
N ILE A 5 11.24 -14.77 2.88
CA ILE A 5 12.17 -14.17 1.94
C ILE A 5 12.65 -15.25 0.96
N ILE A 6 12.49 -14.99 -0.34
CA ILE A 6 12.88 -15.90 -1.41
C ILE A 6 14.27 -15.54 -1.91
N VAL A 7 14.49 -14.25 -2.21
CA VAL A 7 15.75 -13.75 -2.75
C VAL A 7 15.97 -12.30 -2.37
N GLU A 8 17.23 -11.95 -2.19
CA GLU A 8 17.69 -10.59 -1.93
C GLU A 8 18.84 -10.26 -2.87
N THR A 9 18.80 -9.06 -3.43
CA THR A 9 19.82 -8.58 -4.36
C THR A 9 20.15 -7.14 -4.04
N CYS A 10 21.44 -6.82 -4.09
CA CYS A 10 21.96 -5.48 -3.86
C CYS A 10 22.80 -5.04 -5.04
N ARG A 11 22.76 -3.74 -5.33
CA ARG A 11 23.68 -3.12 -6.26
C ARG A 11 24.04 -1.74 -5.74
N SER A 12 25.28 -1.35 -5.97
CA SER A 12 25.79 -0.04 -5.59
C SER A 12 26.71 0.48 -6.68
N THR A 13 26.62 1.78 -6.93
CA THR A 13 27.44 2.55 -7.85
C THR A 13 27.88 3.84 -7.17
N TRP A 14 28.55 4.72 -7.90
CA TRP A 14 28.94 6.02 -7.38
C TRP A 14 27.75 6.97 -7.14
N ASP A 15 26.67 6.79 -7.91
CA ASP A 15 25.53 7.72 -7.95
C ASP A 15 24.26 7.15 -7.30
N PHE A 16 24.23 5.85 -7.03
CA PHE A 16 23.10 5.24 -6.33
C PHE A 16 23.47 3.92 -5.68
N TYR A 17 22.60 3.48 -4.79
CA TYR A 17 22.53 2.09 -4.38
C TYR A 17 21.09 1.63 -4.29
N GLU A 18 20.88 0.35 -4.56
CA GLU A 18 19.58 -0.30 -4.58
C GLU A 18 19.60 -1.59 -3.78
N TYR A 19 18.46 -1.88 -3.19
CA TYR A 19 18.17 -3.12 -2.50
C TYR A 19 16.82 -3.63 -3.00
N GLN A 20 16.82 -4.88 -3.44
CA GLN A 20 15.61 -5.57 -3.86
C GLN A 20 15.47 -6.83 -3.04
N ARG A 21 14.25 -7.08 -2.58
CA ARG A 21 13.86 -8.28 -1.85
C ARG A 21 12.62 -8.86 -2.52
N ILE A 22 12.59 -10.16 -2.77
CA ILE A 22 11.37 -10.87 -3.19
C ILE A 22 10.95 -11.77 -2.04
N ALA A 23 9.70 -11.63 -1.62
CA ALA A 23 9.10 -12.39 -0.54
C ALA A 23 7.81 -13.07 -1.01
N ARG A 24 7.49 -14.20 -0.40
CA ARG A 24 6.15 -14.77 -0.43
C ARG A 24 5.38 -14.22 0.77
N ILE A 25 4.27 -13.55 0.51
CA ILE A 25 3.33 -13.04 1.51
C ILE A 25 2.02 -13.79 1.29
N ALA A 26 1.65 -14.66 2.23
CA ALA A 26 0.57 -15.65 2.05
C ALA A 26 0.76 -16.47 0.75
N ASP A 27 -0.19 -16.43 -0.17
CA ASP A 27 -0.13 -17.08 -1.48
C ASP A 27 0.40 -16.16 -2.59
N ARG A 28 0.82 -14.94 -2.28
CA ARG A 28 1.28 -13.94 -3.26
C ARG A 28 2.79 -13.76 -3.25
N THR A 29 3.36 -13.54 -4.43
CA THR A 29 4.77 -13.19 -4.57
C THR A 29 4.88 -11.67 -4.68
N VAL A 30 5.68 -11.06 -3.81
CA VAL A 30 5.87 -9.61 -3.75
C VAL A 30 7.35 -9.29 -3.93
N ARG A 31 7.65 -8.33 -4.80
CA ARG A 31 8.97 -7.75 -5.02
C ARG A 31 9.00 -6.35 -4.43
N LEU A 32 10.01 -6.09 -3.62
CA LEU A 32 10.29 -4.81 -3.00
C LEU A 32 11.49 -4.23 -3.73
N ARG A 33 11.41 -2.98 -4.17
CA ARG A 33 12.51 -2.26 -4.81
C ARG A 33 12.72 -0.93 -4.10
N ILE A 34 13.89 -0.79 -3.51
CA ILE A 34 14.30 0.44 -2.85
C ILE A 34 15.54 0.95 -3.57
N HIS A 35 15.49 2.19 -4.04
CA HIS A 35 16.54 2.83 -4.83
C HIS A 35 16.88 4.18 -4.23
N ARG A 36 18.10 4.32 -3.71
CA ARG A 36 18.64 5.59 -3.20
C ARG A 36 19.56 6.20 -4.23
N HIS A 37 19.12 7.27 -4.87
CA HIS A 37 19.88 8.03 -5.85
C HIS A 37 20.47 9.32 -5.23
N LEU A 38 21.50 9.88 -5.86
CA LEU A 38 22.07 11.19 -5.50
C LEU A 38 21.03 12.30 -5.58
N ASP A 39 20.34 12.34 -6.71
CA ASP A 39 19.15 13.16 -6.91
C ASP A 39 17.99 12.51 -6.15
N THR A 40 17.54 13.16 -5.08
CA THR A 40 16.47 12.64 -4.21
C THR A 40 15.17 12.44 -4.97
N SER A 41 14.90 13.24 -6.01
CA SER A 41 13.69 13.09 -6.82
C SER A 41 13.64 11.76 -7.59
N GLN A 42 14.79 11.12 -7.80
CA GLN A 42 14.90 9.81 -8.45
C GLN A 42 14.92 8.64 -7.46
N SER A 43 14.86 8.92 -6.15
CA SER A 43 14.82 7.88 -5.13
C SER A 43 13.40 7.34 -4.98
N TYR A 44 13.25 6.04 -4.73
CA TYR A 44 11.93 5.44 -4.52
C TYR A 44 12.01 4.19 -3.66
N ALA A 45 10.90 3.85 -3.02
CA ALA A 45 10.71 2.62 -2.27
C ALA A 45 9.32 2.08 -2.61
N ILE A 46 9.25 0.98 -3.36
CA ILE A 46 8.00 0.41 -3.85
C ILE A 46 7.93 -1.09 -3.57
N ALA A 47 6.72 -1.57 -3.33
CA ALA A 47 6.37 -2.98 -3.32
C ALA A 47 5.46 -3.27 -4.52
N GLU A 48 5.71 -4.37 -5.22
CA GLU A 48 4.97 -4.82 -6.39
C GLU A 48 4.56 -6.29 -6.18
N MET A 49 3.34 -6.64 -6.55
CA MET A 49 2.85 -8.02 -6.52
C MET A 49 2.97 -8.65 -7.91
N LEU A 50 3.42 -9.91 -7.99
CA LEU A 50 3.37 -10.70 -9.21
C LEU A 50 1.94 -11.19 -9.43
N THR A 51 1.35 -10.82 -10.56
CA THR A 51 -0.02 -11.22 -10.95
C THR A 51 -0.02 -12.53 -11.73
N ASP A 52 -1.21 -13.09 -11.94
CA ASP A 52 -1.40 -14.33 -12.72
C ASP A 52 -0.97 -14.18 -14.19
N ASN A 53 -0.96 -12.94 -14.69
CA ASN A 53 -0.41 -12.59 -16.02
C ASN A 53 1.13 -12.45 -16.02
N VAL A 54 1.80 -12.90 -14.95
CA VAL A 54 3.26 -12.87 -14.80
C VAL A 54 3.83 -11.44 -14.90
N THR A 55 3.06 -10.45 -14.46
CA THR A 55 3.42 -9.03 -14.48
C THR A 55 3.60 -8.53 -13.06
N TRP A 56 4.72 -7.85 -12.80
CA TRP A 56 4.94 -7.13 -11.54
C TRP A 56 4.08 -5.88 -11.54
N THR A 57 3.17 -5.79 -10.58
CA THR A 57 2.23 -4.68 -10.53
C THR A 57 2.31 -3.97 -9.20
N HIS A 58 2.35 -2.64 -9.23
CA HIS A 58 2.54 -1.80 -8.05
C HIS A 58 1.50 -2.15 -6.97
N LEU A 59 1.95 -2.39 -5.74
CA LEU A 59 1.08 -2.67 -4.60
C LEU A 59 1.01 -1.48 -3.64
N THR A 60 2.18 -0.93 -3.26
CA THR A 60 2.28 0.24 -2.37
C THR A 60 3.68 0.85 -2.41
N ASP A 61 3.80 2.12 -2.04
CA ASP A 61 5.04 2.89 -1.89
C ASP A 61 5.34 3.21 -0.41
N ASP A 62 6.61 3.43 -0.04
CA ASP A 62 7.00 4.11 1.20
C ASP A 62 7.53 5.50 0.85
N ALA A 63 6.91 6.53 1.45
CA ALA A 63 7.25 7.92 1.16
C ALA A 63 8.73 8.19 1.47
N GLN A 64 9.39 8.98 0.63
CA GLN A 64 10.83 9.25 0.76
C GLN A 64 11.19 9.79 2.15
N GLU A 65 10.36 10.64 2.72
CA GLU A 65 10.52 11.22 4.06
C GLU A 65 10.67 10.18 5.18
N ASN A 66 10.13 8.98 5.01
CA ASN A 66 10.17 7.91 6.02
C ASN A 66 11.51 7.17 6.08
N TRP A 67 12.39 7.32 5.09
CA TRP A 67 13.64 6.56 5.02
C TRP A 67 14.83 7.37 4.55
N LEU A 68 14.64 8.34 3.67
CA LEU A 68 15.73 9.00 2.95
C LEU A 68 16.70 9.72 3.90
N THR A 69 16.19 10.28 5.01
CA THR A 69 16.98 10.96 6.07
C THR A 69 17.85 10.00 6.87
N ASP A 70 17.40 8.77 7.06
CA ASP A 70 18.10 7.74 7.85
C ASP A 70 19.15 6.99 7.02
N THR A 71 19.16 7.20 5.71
CA THR A 71 20.11 6.58 4.79
C THR A 71 21.29 7.48 4.45
N ARG A 72 22.48 6.89 4.32
CA ARG A 72 23.68 7.63 3.91
C ARG A 72 23.60 8.10 2.47
N HIS A 73 24.25 9.23 2.21
CA HIS A 73 24.44 9.76 0.87
C HIS A 73 25.24 8.77 -0.03
N PRO A 74 24.85 8.52 -1.30
CA PRO A 74 25.47 7.50 -2.17
C PRO A 74 26.98 7.60 -2.36
N ARG A 75 27.57 8.79 -2.27
CA ARG A 75 29.03 9.00 -2.37
C ARG A 75 29.81 8.69 -1.08
N THR A 76 29.14 8.18 -0.06
CA THR A 76 29.82 7.73 1.16
C THR A 76 30.64 6.48 0.85
N SER A 77 31.89 6.42 1.31
CA SER A 77 32.71 5.22 1.13
C SER A 77 32.12 4.04 1.90
N ARG A 78 32.12 2.84 1.29
CA ARG A 78 31.70 1.56 1.91
C ARG A 78 30.22 1.54 2.34
N ILE A 79 29.31 1.80 1.40
CA ILE A 79 27.88 1.61 1.60
C ILE A 79 27.54 0.12 1.52
N SER A 80 26.73 -0.36 2.46
CA SER A 80 26.06 -1.67 2.41
C SER A 80 24.58 -1.43 2.14
N PRO A 81 24.07 -1.67 0.91
CA PRO A 81 22.67 -1.38 0.59
C PRO A 81 21.68 -2.11 1.49
N THR A 82 21.99 -3.35 1.89
CA THR A 82 21.16 -4.12 2.83
C THR A 82 21.03 -3.44 4.19
N ASN A 83 22.12 -2.88 4.72
CA ASN A 83 22.09 -2.24 6.05
C ASN A 83 21.41 -0.87 5.99
N GLU A 84 21.57 -0.15 4.88
CA GLU A 84 20.99 1.19 4.74
C GLU A 84 19.50 1.12 4.36
N LEU A 85 19.07 0.13 3.56
CA LEU A 85 17.71 0.03 3.03
C LEU A 85 16.89 -1.11 3.64
N GLY A 86 17.46 -1.87 4.58
CA GLY A 86 16.82 -3.00 5.25
C GLY A 86 15.52 -2.60 5.95
N ASP A 87 15.57 -1.56 6.78
CA ASP A 87 14.42 -1.08 7.54
C ASP A 87 13.29 -0.57 6.61
N ALA A 88 13.64 0.09 5.50
CA ALA A 88 12.68 0.51 4.48
C ALA A 88 12.02 -0.70 3.80
N ALA A 89 12.79 -1.74 3.50
CA ALA A 89 12.25 -2.99 2.95
C ALA A 89 11.33 -3.70 3.96
N ASP A 90 11.69 -3.73 5.24
CA ASP A 90 10.87 -4.34 6.30
C ASP A 90 9.53 -3.60 6.47
N ARG A 91 9.54 -2.26 6.45
CA ARG A 91 8.30 -1.47 6.46
C ARG A 91 7.43 -1.72 5.24
N LEU A 92 8.03 -1.78 4.04
CA LEU A 92 7.29 -2.10 2.84
C LEU A 92 6.70 -3.52 2.88
N VAL A 93 7.42 -4.50 3.42
CA VAL A 93 6.89 -5.86 3.64
C VAL A 93 5.68 -5.82 4.55
N HIS A 94 5.78 -5.14 5.70
CA HIS A 94 4.66 -5.05 6.63
C HIS A 94 3.46 -4.32 6.04
N ARG A 95 3.67 -3.25 5.26
CA ARG A 95 2.57 -2.60 4.53
C ARG A 95 1.96 -3.54 3.50
N ALA A 96 2.76 -4.26 2.73
CA ALA A 96 2.26 -5.26 1.77
C ALA A 96 1.47 -6.38 2.46
N GLU A 97 1.96 -6.90 3.60
CA GLU A 97 1.23 -7.87 4.43
C GLU A 97 -0.10 -7.30 4.88
N ALA A 98 -0.13 -6.07 5.39
CA ALA A 98 -1.34 -5.44 5.89
C ALA A 98 -2.36 -5.23 4.75
N ILE A 99 -1.93 -4.81 3.57
CA ILE A 99 -2.80 -4.66 2.39
C ILE A 99 -3.36 -6.02 1.96
N LEU A 100 -2.50 -7.02 1.80
CA LEU A 100 -2.90 -8.34 1.30
C LEU A 100 -3.71 -9.15 2.34
N SER A 101 -3.63 -8.80 3.62
CA SER A 101 -4.42 -9.44 4.69
C SER A 101 -5.85 -8.91 4.78
N HIS A 102 -6.14 -7.72 4.23
CA HIS A 102 -7.44 -7.07 4.39
C HIS A 102 -8.13 -6.91 3.04
N PRO A 103 -9.22 -7.66 2.78
CA PRO A 103 -10.01 -7.40 1.58
C PRO A 103 -10.57 -5.96 1.63
N PRO A 104 -10.84 -5.35 0.46
CA PRO A 104 -11.48 -4.04 0.41
C PRO A 104 -12.75 -4.00 1.26
N GLY A 105 -12.88 -3.00 2.13
CA GLY A 105 -14.02 -2.86 3.05
C GLY A 105 -13.64 -2.41 4.46
N VAL A 106 -14.67 -2.19 5.27
CA VAL A 106 -14.55 -1.79 6.69
C VAL A 106 -14.58 -3.04 7.56
N ASN A 107 -13.41 -3.56 7.92
CA ASN A 107 -13.25 -4.69 8.86
C ASN A 107 -12.89 -4.19 10.28
N LEU A 108 -13.60 -3.17 10.77
CA LEU A 108 -13.44 -2.64 12.12
C LEU A 108 -14.67 -2.94 12.98
N SER A 109 -14.48 -3.09 14.29
CA SER A 109 -15.62 -2.99 15.21
C SER A 109 -16.25 -1.58 15.14
N ILE A 110 -17.52 -1.45 15.53
CA ILE A 110 -18.19 -0.15 15.59
C ILE A 110 -17.39 0.84 16.46
N THR A 111 -16.83 0.38 17.58
CA THR A 111 -16.03 1.20 18.48
C THR A 111 -14.77 1.75 17.79
N GLU A 112 -14.04 0.91 17.06
CA GLU A 112 -12.84 1.33 16.33
C GLU A 112 -13.18 2.25 15.15
N LEU A 113 -14.30 2.00 14.48
CA LEU A 113 -14.80 2.86 13.41
C LEU A 113 -15.11 4.27 13.95
N VAL A 114 -15.83 4.36 15.08
CA VAL A 114 -16.13 5.64 15.73
C VAL A 114 -14.86 6.36 16.17
N ALA A 115 -13.89 5.66 16.77
CA ALA A 115 -12.61 6.25 17.14
C ALA A 115 -11.83 6.78 15.93
N THR A 116 -11.85 6.04 14.82
CA THR A 116 -11.24 6.45 13.55
C THR A 116 -11.89 7.71 12.98
N LEU A 117 -13.22 7.77 12.99
CA LEU A 117 -13.97 8.96 12.56
C LEU A 117 -13.67 10.16 13.45
N HIS A 118 -13.58 9.99 14.78
CA HIS A 118 -13.16 11.07 15.68
C HIS A 118 -11.76 11.59 15.35
N ALA A 119 -10.80 10.70 15.10
CA ALA A 119 -9.44 11.09 14.75
C ALA A 119 -9.40 11.85 13.40
N LEU A 120 -10.06 11.32 12.37
CA LEU A 120 -10.15 11.96 11.05
C LEU A 120 -10.83 13.33 11.12
N PHE A 121 -11.91 13.41 11.90
CA PHE A 121 -12.64 14.66 12.09
C PHE A 121 -11.78 15.70 12.81
N ALA A 122 -11.07 15.30 13.87
CA ALA A 122 -10.17 16.17 14.60
C ALA A 122 -8.99 16.68 13.75
N THR A 123 -8.45 15.85 12.85
CA THR A 123 -7.35 16.27 11.96
C THR A 123 -7.83 17.15 10.80
N THR A 124 -9.05 16.95 10.32
CA THR A 124 -9.59 17.69 9.16
C THR A 124 -10.27 19.00 9.56
N TYR A 125 -11.03 18.98 10.66
CA TYR A 125 -11.90 20.09 11.10
C TYR A 125 -11.58 20.60 12.51
N GLY A 126 -10.60 20.00 13.21
CA GLY A 126 -10.29 20.33 14.60
C GLY A 126 -11.25 19.68 15.60
N TYR A 127 -10.98 19.87 16.89
CA TYR A 127 -11.73 19.22 17.99
C TYR A 127 -13.16 19.73 18.20
N THR A 128 -13.51 20.87 17.62
CA THR A 128 -14.83 21.51 17.74
C THR A 128 -15.44 21.81 16.39
N GLY A 129 -14.93 21.18 15.32
CA GLY A 129 -15.51 21.32 14.01
C GLY A 129 -16.95 20.80 14.01
N GLU A 130 -17.78 21.36 13.15
CA GLU A 130 -19.07 20.78 12.79
C GLU A 130 -19.11 20.74 11.26
N THR A 131 -19.44 19.58 10.70
CA THR A 131 -19.71 19.44 9.27
C THR A 131 -20.93 18.56 9.09
N THR A 132 -21.74 18.91 8.11
CA THR A 132 -22.83 18.05 7.65
C THR A 132 -22.36 17.35 6.39
N ILE A 133 -22.56 16.03 6.33
CA ILE A 133 -22.40 15.25 5.10
C ILE A 133 -23.82 14.92 4.64
N GLU A 134 -24.24 15.52 3.53
CA GLU A 134 -25.60 15.35 3.02
C GLU A 134 -25.75 13.97 2.34
N PRO A 135 -26.98 13.43 2.23
CA PRO A 135 -27.22 12.17 1.52
C PRO A 135 -26.69 12.18 0.07
N ASP A 136 -26.74 13.32 -0.60
CA ASP A 136 -26.22 13.50 -1.96
C ASP A 136 -24.70 13.42 -2.01
N ASP A 137 -24.00 13.91 -0.98
CA ASP A 137 -22.54 13.78 -0.86
C ASP A 137 -22.14 12.30 -0.73
N ILE A 138 -22.91 11.54 0.07
CA ILE A 138 -22.72 10.09 0.23
C ILE A 138 -22.95 9.37 -1.10
N ALA A 139 -24.05 9.67 -1.79
CA ALA A 139 -24.37 9.04 -3.08
C ALA A 139 -23.34 9.39 -4.16
N TRP A 140 -22.88 10.64 -4.19
CA TRP A 140 -21.82 11.08 -5.10
C TRP A 140 -20.51 10.35 -4.79
N ALA A 141 -20.09 10.27 -3.52
CA ALA A 141 -18.88 9.56 -3.11
C ALA A 141 -18.94 8.06 -3.42
N GLN A 142 -20.09 7.41 -3.26
CA GLN A 142 -20.26 6.00 -3.62
C GLN A 142 -20.20 5.75 -5.14
N SER A 143 -20.70 6.70 -5.94
CA SER A 143 -20.75 6.56 -7.39
C SER A 143 -19.44 6.96 -8.08
N HIS A 144 -18.72 7.93 -7.54
CA HIS A 144 -17.49 8.48 -8.12
C HIS A 144 -16.22 8.06 -7.38
N GLY A 145 -16.34 7.65 -6.12
CA GLY A 145 -15.24 7.13 -5.33
C GLY A 145 -14.83 5.73 -5.74
N HIS A 146 -13.67 5.34 -5.22
CA HIS A 146 -13.11 4.00 -5.36
C HIS A 146 -13.25 3.22 -4.05
N PRO A 147 -13.10 1.89 -4.08
CA PRO A 147 -13.12 1.07 -2.87
C PRO A 147 -12.25 1.66 -1.77
N PHE A 148 -12.86 1.90 -0.62
CA PHE A 148 -12.18 2.39 0.57
C PHE A 148 -11.57 1.21 1.33
N LEU A 149 -10.31 1.35 1.73
CA LEU A 149 -9.61 0.39 2.55
C LEU A 149 -9.22 1.02 3.88
N ILE A 150 -9.51 0.26 4.94
CA ILE A 150 -9.05 0.55 6.28
C ILE A 150 -8.05 -0.52 6.65
N ILE A 151 -6.81 -0.11 6.92
CA ILE A 151 -5.71 -1.01 7.22
C ILE A 151 -5.25 -0.74 8.66
N PRO A 152 -5.64 -1.58 9.63
CA PRO A 152 -5.08 -1.54 10.97
C PRO A 152 -3.59 -1.88 10.95
N GLN A 153 -2.79 -1.10 11.67
CA GLN A 153 -1.36 -1.34 11.84
C GLN A 153 -1.10 -2.03 13.19
N THR A 154 0.00 -2.78 13.28
CA THR A 154 0.38 -3.51 14.50
C THR A 154 0.68 -2.60 15.70
N ASN A 155 1.04 -1.33 15.46
CA ASN A 155 1.26 -0.32 16.48
C ASN A 155 -0.03 0.38 16.95
N GLY A 156 -1.21 -0.07 16.50
CA GLY A 156 -2.51 0.51 16.83
C GLY A 156 -2.91 1.73 16.00
N SER A 157 -2.05 2.20 15.08
CA SER A 157 -2.44 3.21 14.10
C SER A 157 -3.32 2.61 12.99
N ILE A 158 -4.03 3.46 12.26
CA ILE A 158 -4.92 3.06 11.17
C ILE A 158 -4.55 3.87 9.92
N THR A 159 -4.38 3.17 8.80
CA THR A 159 -4.24 3.80 7.48
C THR A 159 -5.58 3.78 6.77
N LEU A 160 -6.03 4.96 6.33
CA LEU A 160 -7.22 5.13 5.50
C LEU A 160 -6.77 5.46 4.09
N THR A 161 -7.32 4.76 3.11
CA THR A 161 -6.92 4.92 1.72
C THR A 161 -8.02 4.44 0.77
N THR A 162 -7.96 4.87 -0.47
CA THR A 162 -8.85 4.41 -1.53
C THR A 162 -8.02 3.69 -2.58
N ALA A 163 -8.58 2.64 -3.18
CA ALA A 163 -8.05 2.15 -4.44
C ALA A 163 -8.04 3.29 -5.47
N HIS A 164 -7.17 3.24 -6.46
CA HIS A 164 -7.17 4.23 -7.53
C HIS A 164 -8.18 3.94 -8.66
N GLU A 165 -8.78 2.73 -8.67
CA GLU A 165 -9.78 2.28 -9.64
C GLU A 165 -10.74 1.29 -8.96
N LYS A 166 -11.98 1.21 -9.44
CA LYS A 166 -13.05 0.42 -8.78
C LYS A 166 -12.75 -1.07 -8.64
N GLN A 167 -11.96 -1.57 -9.59
CA GLN A 167 -11.59 -2.97 -9.73
C GLN A 167 -10.09 -3.12 -9.55
N CYS A 168 -9.46 -2.31 -8.70
CA CYS A 168 -8.04 -2.48 -8.49
C CYS A 168 -7.70 -2.82 -7.05
N ALA A 169 -6.85 -3.83 -6.89
CA ALA A 169 -6.27 -4.20 -5.61
C ALA A 169 -5.14 -3.24 -5.19
N PHE A 170 -4.76 -2.28 -6.04
CA PHE A 170 -3.66 -1.35 -5.78
C PHE A 170 -4.10 -0.20 -4.87
N ILE A 171 -3.19 0.14 -3.97
CA ILE A 171 -3.35 1.22 -3.01
C ILE A 171 -2.17 2.15 -3.20
N THR A 172 -2.39 3.22 -3.95
CA THR A 172 -1.35 4.23 -4.21
C THR A 172 -1.63 5.44 -3.35
N SER A 173 -0.58 6.05 -2.78
CA SER A 173 -0.67 7.42 -2.27
C SER A 173 -0.75 8.47 -3.40
N PHE A 174 -0.44 8.07 -4.65
CA PHE A 174 -0.35 8.93 -5.84
C PHE A 174 -1.30 8.53 -6.98
N GLY A 175 -2.59 8.80 -6.84
CA GLY A 175 -3.53 8.96 -7.98
C GLY A 175 -3.49 7.93 -9.13
N ARG A 176 -4.03 8.31 -10.30
CA ARG A 176 -4.29 7.43 -11.44
C ARG A 176 -3.05 7.05 -12.28
N ASP A 177 -1.91 7.69 -12.08
CA ASP A 177 -0.83 7.73 -13.09
C ASP A 177 -0.03 6.40 -13.22
N GLU A 178 -0.19 5.45 -12.30
CA GLU A 178 0.57 4.18 -12.31
C GLU A 178 -0.25 2.92 -12.71
N CYS A 179 -1.49 3.09 -13.18
CA CYS A 179 -2.46 1.98 -13.35
C CYS A 179 -2.75 1.51 -14.79
N SER A 180 -1.80 1.55 -15.72
CA SER A 180 -2.10 1.11 -17.09
C SER A 180 -2.50 -0.39 -17.17
N ASP A 181 -2.05 -1.21 -16.22
CA ASP A 181 -2.04 -2.67 -16.30
C ASP A 181 -2.63 -3.41 -15.06
N CYS A 182 -3.59 -2.83 -14.34
CA CYS A 182 -4.23 -3.53 -13.20
C CYS A 182 -5.13 -4.69 -13.65
N PRO A 183 -4.88 -5.95 -13.24
CA PRO A 183 -5.90 -6.98 -13.34
C PRO A 183 -6.96 -6.76 -12.24
N THR A 184 -8.21 -6.94 -12.63
CA THR A 184 -9.41 -6.93 -11.78
C THR A 184 -9.22 -7.72 -10.48
N PRO A 185 -9.83 -7.33 -9.33
CA PRO A 185 -9.76 -8.13 -8.13
C PRO A 185 -10.71 -9.31 -8.33
N LEU A 186 -10.28 -10.49 -7.89
CA LEU A 186 -11.15 -11.63 -7.72
C LEU A 186 -12.15 -11.32 -6.60
N LEU A 187 -13.22 -10.60 -6.92
CA LEU A 187 -14.49 -10.89 -6.28
C LEU A 187 -14.85 -12.30 -6.77
N ASN A 188 -14.56 -13.29 -5.93
CA ASN A 188 -15.23 -14.57 -6.05
C ASN A 188 -16.72 -14.28 -6.03
N ASN A 189 -17.37 -14.36 -7.20
CA ASN A 189 -18.81 -14.52 -7.30
C ASN A 189 -19.18 -15.91 -6.78
N GLY A 190 -19.02 -16.11 -5.47
CA GLY A 190 -19.71 -17.15 -4.73
C GLY A 190 -21.01 -16.55 -4.23
N ASP A 191 -22.06 -16.59 -5.06
CA ASP A 191 -23.32 -17.24 -4.68
C ASP A 191 -24.47 -17.02 -5.69
N THR A 192 -25.28 -18.08 -5.78
CA THR A 192 -26.66 -18.17 -6.29
C THR A 192 -26.90 -18.45 -7.79
N GLY A 193 -26.41 -19.58 -8.27
CA GLY A 193 -27.07 -20.35 -9.34
C GLY A 193 -28.34 -21.06 -8.82
N GLY A 194 -29.34 -20.28 -8.38
CA GLY A 194 -30.66 -20.78 -8.03
C GLY A 194 -31.40 -21.23 -9.30
N SER A 195 -31.61 -22.54 -9.42
CA SER A 195 -32.50 -23.11 -10.41
C SER A 195 -33.94 -22.67 -10.15
N HIS A 196 -34.52 -21.89 -11.07
CA HIS A 196 -35.94 -21.95 -11.36
C HIS A 196 -36.23 -21.40 -12.76
N VAL A 197 -36.66 -22.28 -13.65
CA VAL A 197 -37.44 -21.93 -14.83
C VAL A 197 -38.78 -22.67 -14.67
N PRO A 198 -39.92 -22.02 -14.93
CA PRO A 198 -41.23 -22.67 -14.94
C PRO A 198 -41.36 -23.74 -16.04
#